data_AF-A0A963Q7P9-F1
#
_entry.id   AF-A0A963Q7P9-F1
#
_cell.length_a   1.000
_cell.length_b   1.000
_cell.length_c   1.000
_cell.angle_alpha   90.00
_cell.angle_beta   90.00
_cell.angle_gamma   90.00
#
_symmetry.space_group_name_H-M   'P 1'
#
loop_
_entity.id
_entity.type
_entity.pdbx_description
1 polymer ?
#
loop_
_entity_poly.entity_id
_entity_poly.type
_entity_poly.pdbx_seq_one_letter_code
_entity_poly.pdbx_strand_id
1 'polypeptide(L)'
;MKIESVDFFYLAMPEVTLEADGSQDALLVRVQAGGHVGFGECEAAPLPSIAAFVCPQSHGACQPVSASVLGRSLDDPRDIAAIAADVAYNSMDVLQAAHTFSGIEMALWDILGKARGEPVWKLLGYTGNYAKTPYASLLFGDDAQQTLA
;
A
#
# COMPACT_ATOMS: atom_id res chain seq x y z
N MET A 1 -13.34 0.19 -14.48
CA MET A 1 -13.70 -1.03 -13.73
C MET A 1 -14.12 -0.60 -12.33
N LYS A 2 -14.68 -1.49 -11.51
CA LYS A 2 -15.02 -1.18 -10.10
C LYS A 2 -14.20 -2.05 -9.17
N ILE A 3 -13.78 -1.51 -8.03
CA ILE A 3 -13.05 -2.25 -7.00
C ILE A 3 -14.02 -3.24 -6.34
N GLU A 4 -13.79 -4.54 -6.57
CA GLU A 4 -14.64 -5.64 -6.12
C GLU A 4 -14.17 -6.22 -4.79
N SER A 5 -12.86 -6.32 -4.59
CA SER A 5 -12.28 -6.78 -3.33
C SER A 5 -10.94 -6.11 -3.04
N VAL A 6 -10.62 -6.05 -1.74
CA VAL A 6 -9.31 -5.71 -1.21
C VAL A 6 -9.00 -6.78 -0.16
N ASP A 7 -8.00 -7.61 -0.43
CA ASP A 7 -7.57 -8.68 0.45
C ASP A 7 -6.24 -8.30 1.11
N PHE A 8 -6.17 -8.43 2.44
CA PHE A 8 -4.95 -8.21 3.21
C PHE A 8 -4.30 -9.54 3.60
N PHE A 9 -2.99 -9.62 3.43
CA PHE A 9 -2.17 -10.75 3.86
C PHE A 9 -1.13 -10.25 4.85
N TYR A 10 -1.34 -10.54 6.14
CA TYR A 10 -0.30 -10.40 7.16
C TYR A 10 0.71 -11.54 6.93
N LEU A 11 1.94 -11.18 6.55
CA LEU A 11 3.08 -12.07 6.48
C LEU A 11 4.09 -11.73 7.57
N ALA A 12 4.74 -12.73 8.14
CA ALA A 12 5.81 -12.54 9.12
C ALA A 12 6.82 -13.68 9.03
N MET A 13 8.07 -13.38 9.38
CA MET A 13 9.07 -14.40 9.68
C MET A 13 8.62 -15.24 10.89
N PRO A 14 9.12 -16.49 11.04
CA PRO A 14 8.78 -17.33 12.19
C PRO A 14 9.16 -16.70 13.55
N GLU A 15 10.16 -15.82 13.55
CA GLU A 15 10.61 -15.04 14.69
C GLU A 15 10.83 -13.60 14.23
N VAL A 16 10.30 -12.64 14.99
CA VAL A 16 10.53 -11.20 14.79
C VAL A 16 11.38 -10.71 15.95
N THR A 17 12.49 -10.08 15.62
CA THR A 17 13.55 -9.65 16.53
C THR A 17 13.40 -8.17 16.91
N LEU A 18 14.39 -7.58 17.61
CA LEU A 18 14.37 -6.16 18.02
C LEU A 18 15.17 -5.26 17.08
N GLU A 19 15.81 -5.86 16.08
CA GLU A 19 16.56 -5.19 15.03
C GLU A 19 15.63 -4.22 14.31
N ALA A 20 16.17 -3.05 13.96
CA ALA A 20 15.46 -2.04 13.18
C ALA A 20 15.37 -2.44 11.69
N ASP A 21 14.88 -3.65 11.45
CA ASP A 21 14.68 -4.27 10.15
C ASP A 21 13.18 -4.41 9.89
N GLY A 22 12.66 -3.55 9.00
CA GLY A 22 11.26 -3.58 8.59
C GLY A 22 10.90 -4.77 7.71
N SER A 23 11.89 -5.51 7.17
CA SER A 23 11.63 -6.64 6.27
C SER A 23 11.20 -7.93 6.99
N GLN A 24 11.15 -7.91 8.32
CA GLN A 24 10.79 -9.06 9.16
C GLN A 24 9.31 -9.44 9.07
N ASP A 25 8.45 -8.49 8.70
CA ASP A 25 7.04 -8.72 8.43
C ASP A 25 6.55 -7.85 7.27
N ALA A 26 5.34 -8.12 6.77
CA ALA A 26 4.77 -7.35 5.68
C ALA A 26 3.24 -7.41 5.72
N LEU A 27 2.61 -6.35 5.22
CA LEU A 27 1.19 -6.34 4.89
C LEU A 27 1.01 -6.21 3.38
N LEU A 28 0.83 -7.34 2.69
CA LEU A 28 0.51 -7.32 1.28
C LEU A 28 -0.97 -7.03 1.07
N VAL A 29 -1.25 -6.24 0.04
CA VAL A 29 -2.59 -5.85 -0.39
C VAL A 29 -2.82 -6.39 -1.80
N ARG A 30 -3.90 -7.15 -1.98
CA ARG A 30 -4.39 -7.54 -3.30
C ARG A 30 -5.70 -6.84 -3.60
N VAL A 31 -5.77 -6.12 -4.69
CA VAL A 31 -7.00 -5.47 -5.17
C VAL A 31 -7.50 -6.18 -6.42
N GLN A 32 -8.81 -6.44 -6.50
CA GLN A 32 -9.45 -7.03 -7.67
C GLN A 32 -10.51 -6.07 -8.24
N ALA A 33 -10.49 -5.88 -9.56
CA ALA A 33 -11.46 -5.04 -10.26
C ALA A 33 -11.57 -5.46 -11.73
N GLY A 34 -12.79 -5.72 -12.23
CA GLY A 34 -13.02 -5.94 -13.65
C GLY A 34 -12.21 -7.09 -14.26
N GLY A 35 -11.95 -8.15 -13.48
CA GLY A 35 -11.13 -9.30 -13.92
C GLY A 35 -9.62 -9.07 -13.87
N HIS A 36 -9.15 -7.92 -13.41
CA HIS A 36 -7.73 -7.63 -13.18
C HIS A 36 -7.37 -7.70 -11.69
N VAL A 37 -6.07 -7.89 -11.42
CA VAL A 37 -5.52 -7.99 -10.06
C VAL A 37 -4.30 -7.08 -9.92
N GLY A 38 -4.32 -6.20 -8.93
CA GLY A 38 -3.19 -5.35 -8.52
C GLY A 38 -2.65 -5.76 -7.16
N PHE A 39 -1.36 -5.52 -6.95
CA PHE A 39 -0.67 -5.75 -5.70
C PHE A 39 0.02 -4.50 -5.18
N GLY A 40 0.05 -4.39 -3.86
CA GLY A 40 0.78 -3.38 -3.12
C GLY A 40 1.18 -3.90 -1.76
N GLU A 41 1.93 -3.08 -1.03
CA GLU A 41 2.47 -3.41 0.28
C GLU A 41 2.43 -2.17 1.18
N CYS A 42 1.94 -2.33 2.41
CA CYS A 42 2.01 -1.28 3.41
C CYS A 42 3.31 -1.45 4.21
N GLU A 43 4.21 -0.48 4.15
CA GLU A 43 5.31 -0.31 5.11
C GLU A 43 4.72 0.20 6.44
N ALA A 44 4.12 -0.70 7.22
CA ALA A 44 3.36 -0.36 8.42
C ALA A 44 3.08 -1.58 9.29
N ALA A 45 2.77 -1.34 10.56
CA ALA A 45 2.26 -2.38 11.47
C ALA A 45 1.03 -3.08 10.86
N PRO A 46 1.09 -4.38 10.53
CA PRO A 46 0.07 -5.00 9.70
C PRO A 46 -1.31 -5.07 10.37
N LEU A 47 -1.38 -5.48 11.65
CA LEU A 47 -2.66 -5.61 12.35
C LEU A 47 -3.38 -4.26 12.58
N PRO A 48 -2.70 -3.18 13.02
CA PRO A 48 -3.31 -1.85 13.06
C PRO A 48 -3.84 -1.38 11.69
N SER A 49 -3.11 -1.65 10.61
CA SER A 49 -3.55 -1.28 9.25
C SER A 49 -4.79 -2.08 8.81
N ILE A 50 -4.84 -3.39 9.09
CA ILE A 50 -6.04 -4.20 8.87
C ILE A 50 -7.21 -3.64 9.67
N ALA A 51 -7.00 -3.30 10.95
CA ALA A 51 -8.04 -2.71 11.79
C ALA A 51 -8.55 -1.38 11.22
N ALA A 52 -7.67 -0.49 10.74
CA ALA A 52 -8.06 0.75 10.10
C ALA A 52 -8.85 0.53 8.80
N PHE A 53 -8.65 -0.59 8.12
CA PHE A 53 -9.44 -0.96 6.96
C PHE A 53 -10.85 -1.46 7.30
N VAL A 54 -11.03 -2.21 8.40
CA VAL A 54 -12.30 -2.92 8.70
C VAL A 54 -13.04 -2.43 9.94
N CYS A 55 -12.51 -1.47 10.68
CA CYS A 55 -13.10 -1.01 11.93
C CYS A 55 -14.55 -0.50 11.72
N PRO A 56 -15.43 -0.65 12.72
CA PRO A 56 -16.69 0.07 12.71
C PRO A 56 -16.43 1.58 12.64
N GLN A 57 -17.22 2.29 11.82
CA GLN A 57 -17.15 3.74 11.79
C GLN A 57 -17.40 4.33 13.19
N SER A 58 -16.58 5.28 13.60
CA SER A 58 -16.78 6.02 14.85
C SER A 58 -17.69 7.24 14.63
N HIS A 59 -17.47 7.98 13.54
CA HIS A 59 -18.31 9.10 13.07
C HIS A 59 -17.94 9.47 11.62
N GLY A 60 -18.54 10.53 11.07
CA GLY A 60 -18.46 10.86 9.63
C GLY A 60 -17.07 11.11 9.05
N ALA A 61 -16.09 11.46 9.89
CA ALA A 61 -14.69 11.70 9.51
C ALA A 61 -13.72 10.66 10.11
N CYS A 62 -14.27 9.60 10.71
CA CYS A 62 -13.56 8.48 11.33
C CYS A 62 -14.19 7.16 10.85
N GLN A 63 -14.22 7.00 9.54
CA GLN A 63 -14.72 5.80 8.86
C GLN A 63 -13.56 4.84 8.57
N PRO A 64 -13.83 3.52 8.47
CA PRO A 64 -12.84 2.58 7.97
C PRO A 64 -12.40 2.96 6.55
N VAL A 65 -11.13 2.69 6.22
CA VAL A 65 -10.58 2.97 4.89
C VAL A 65 -11.37 2.26 3.79
N SER A 66 -11.93 1.07 4.07
CA SER A 66 -12.76 0.32 3.13
C SER A 66 -13.98 1.09 2.61
N ALA A 67 -14.58 1.97 3.42
CA ALA A 67 -15.76 2.75 3.04
C ALA A 67 -15.48 3.74 1.89
N SER A 68 -14.24 4.21 1.77
CA SER A 68 -13.80 5.10 0.69
C SER A 68 -13.20 4.35 -0.51
N VAL A 69 -13.02 3.03 -0.44
CA VAL A 69 -12.31 2.23 -1.45
C VAL A 69 -13.22 1.23 -2.18
N LEU A 70 -13.95 0.38 -1.46
CA LEU A 70 -14.74 -0.70 -2.06
C LEU A 70 -15.88 -0.14 -2.93
N GLY A 71 -16.08 -0.73 -4.10
CA GLY A 71 -17.12 -0.32 -5.06
C GLY A 71 -16.82 0.95 -5.86
N ARG A 72 -15.69 1.64 -5.58
CA ARG A 72 -15.25 2.81 -6.35
C ARG A 72 -14.90 2.44 -7.78
N SER A 73 -15.14 3.39 -8.69
CA SER A 73 -14.63 3.29 -10.07
C SER A 73 -13.12 3.43 -10.09
N LEU A 74 -12.49 2.74 -11.03
CA LEU A 74 -11.07 2.77 -11.30
C LEU A 74 -10.86 2.59 -12.80
N ASP A 75 -10.99 3.68 -13.54
CA ASP A 75 -10.84 3.72 -15.00
C ASP A 75 -9.73 4.68 -15.42
N ASP A 76 -9.42 5.68 -14.60
CA ASP A 76 -8.48 6.76 -14.88
C ASP A 76 -7.57 7.05 -13.67
N PRO A 77 -6.32 7.51 -13.86
CA PRO A 77 -5.46 7.97 -12.77
C PRO A 77 -6.12 8.98 -11.81
N ARG A 78 -7.06 9.80 -12.30
CA ARG A 78 -7.83 10.73 -11.48
C ARG A 78 -8.76 10.03 -10.48
N ASP A 79 -9.20 8.81 -10.76
CA ASP A 79 -9.98 8.02 -9.81
C ASP A 79 -9.16 7.63 -8.59
N ILE A 80 -7.88 7.29 -8.77
CA ILE A 80 -6.94 7.00 -7.68
C ILE A 80 -6.80 8.23 -6.78
N ALA A 81 -6.59 9.40 -7.37
CA ALA A 81 -6.50 10.66 -6.63
C ALA A 81 -7.81 11.00 -5.90
N ALA A 82 -8.97 10.74 -6.51
CA ALA A 82 -10.27 10.95 -5.89
C ALA A 82 -10.49 10.00 -4.70
N ILE A 83 -10.13 8.73 -4.83
CA ILE A 83 -10.17 7.75 -3.73
C ILE A 83 -9.25 8.19 -2.59
N ALA A 84 -8.03 8.64 -2.90
CA ALA A 84 -7.08 9.14 -1.92
C ALA A 84 -7.64 10.33 -1.13
N ALA A 85 -8.28 11.29 -1.82
CA ALA A 85 -8.92 12.43 -1.18
C ALA A 85 -10.09 12.01 -0.28
N ASP A 86 -10.91 11.06 -0.73
CA ASP A 86 -12.03 10.53 0.05
C ASP A 86 -11.55 9.77 1.30
N VAL A 87 -10.45 9.00 1.21
CA VAL A 87 -9.81 8.38 2.39
C VAL A 87 -9.27 9.45 3.34
N ALA A 88 -8.55 10.44 2.82
CA ALA A 88 -7.98 11.51 3.63
C ALA A 88 -9.05 12.32 4.39
N TYR A 89 -10.23 12.50 3.80
CA TYR A 89 -11.34 13.19 4.45
C TYR A 89 -12.17 12.29 5.37
N ASN A 90 -12.67 11.15 4.87
CA ASN A 90 -13.58 10.29 5.62
C ASN A 90 -12.89 9.50 6.74
N SER A 91 -11.57 9.32 6.66
CA SER A 91 -10.75 8.63 7.66
C SER A 91 -9.73 9.58 8.32
N MET A 92 -9.96 10.91 8.29
CA MET A 92 -9.01 11.89 8.83
C MET A 92 -8.68 11.66 10.32
N ASP A 93 -9.66 11.17 11.09
CA ASP A 93 -9.50 10.89 12.52
C ASP A 93 -9.13 9.42 12.81
N VAL A 94 -8.84 8.63 11.76
CA VAL A 94 -8.20 7.32 11.86
C VAL A 94 -6.71 7.51 11.55
N LEU A 95 -5.90 7.72 12.58
CA LEU A 95 -4.47 8.05 12.41
C LEU A 95 -3.69 7.02 11.55
N GLN A 96 -4.09 5.75 11.59
CA GLN A 96 -3.48 4.66 10.82
C GLN A 96 -3.91 4.61 9.33
N ALA A 97 -4.85 5.46 8.91
CA ALA A 97 -5.44 5.40 7.57
C ALA A 97 -4.41 5.61 6.45
N ALA A 98 -3.46 6.54 6.60
CA ALA A 98 -2.45 6.83 5.58
C ALA A 98 -1.54 5.61 5.31
N HIS A 99 -1.11 4.92 6.37
CA HIS A 99 -0.33 3.68 6.28
C HIS A 99 -1.12 2.53 5.65
N THR A 100 -2.41 2.44 5.95
CA THR A 100 -3.27 1.41 5.36
C THR A 100 -3.50 1.67 3.87
N PHE A 101 -3.68 2.93 3.51
CA PHE A 101 -3.99 3.32 2.16
C PHE A 101 -2.78 3.28 1.23
N SER A 102 -1.55 3.42 1.72
CA SER A 102 -0.34 3.36 0.87
C SER A 102 -0.25 2.07 0.05
N GLY A 103 -0.44 0.90 0.69
CA GLY A 103 -0.46 -0.39 0.00
C GLY A 103 -1.65 -0.56 -0.94
N ILE A 104 -2.82 -0.02 -0.58
CA ILE A 104 -3.99 -0.02 -1.46
C ILE A 104 -3.72 0.84 -2.71
N GLU A 105 -3.24 2.06 -2.54
CA GLU A 105 -3.05 3.06 -3.60
C GLU A 105 -2.06 2.57 -4.66
N MET A 106 -0.92 2.01 -4.24
CA MET A 106 0.03 1.41 -5.17
C MET A 106 -0.57 0.19 -5.91
N ALA A 107 -1.43 -0.59 -5.25
CA ALA A 107 -2.16 -1.67 -5.90
C ALA A 107 -3.19 -1.16 -6.93
N LEU A 108 -3.76 0.04 -6.72
CA LEU A 108 -4.63 0.69 -7.71
C LEU A 108 -3.85 1.12 -8.96
N TRP A 109 -2.61 1.59 -8.78
CA TRP A 109 -1.72 1.86 -9.93
C TRP A 109 -1.33 0.58 -10.66
N ASP A 110 -0.97 -0.48 -9.95
CA ASP A 110 -0.58 -1.76 -10.53
C ASP A 110 -1.74 -2.39 -11.33
N ILE A 111 -2.94 -2.46 -10.77
CA ILE A 111 -4.12 -2.98 -11.49
C ILE A 111 -4.48 -2.12 -12.71
N LEU A 112 -4.40 -0.79 -12.61
CA LEU A 112 -4.68 0.11 -13.73
C LEU A 112 -3.64 -0.04 -14.85
N GLY A 113 -2.36 -0.20 -14.48
CA GLY A 113 -1.28 -0.50 -15.42
C GLY A 113 -1.52 -1.81 -16.16
N LYS A 114 -1.86 -2.87 -15.43
CA LYS A 114 -2.20 -4.18 -16.01
C LYS A 114 -3.41 -4.13 -16.92
N ALA A 115 -4.48 -3.43 -16.53
CA ALA A 115 -5.68 -3.27 -17.34
C ALA A 115 -5.40 -2.51 -18.66
N ARG A 116 -4.47 -1.55 -18.63
CA ARG A 116 -4.10 -0.74 -19.81
C ARG A 116 -2.94 -1.32 -20.62
N GLY A 117 -2.25 -2.34 -20.10
CA GLY A 117 -0.99 -2.83 -20.69
C GLY A 117 0.14 -1.80 -20.62
N GLU A 118 0.13 -0.92 -19.62
CA GLU A 118 1.10 0.17 -19.46
C GLU A 118 1.83 0.06 -18.10
N PRO A 119 3.12 0.41 -18.04
CA PRO A 119 3.83 0.47 -16.77
C PRO A 119 3.37 1.68 -15.94
N VAL A 120 3.40 1.54 -14.61
CA VAL A 120 2.93 2.58 -13.67
C VAL A 120 3.62 3.92 -13.89
N TRP A 121 4.94 3.96 -14.12
CA TRP A 121 5.66 5.22 -14.35
C TRP A 121 5.11 6.02 -15.53
N LYS A 122 4.56 5.35 -16.55
CA LYS A 122 3.94 6.02 -17.70
C LYS A 122 2.59 6.62 -17.32
N LEU A 123 1.81 5.90 -16.51
CA LEU A 123 0.54 6.40 -15.96
C LEU A 123 0.75 7.61 -15.04
N LEU A 124 1.88 7.65 -14.32
CA LEU A 124 2.31 8.80 -13.52
C LEU A 124 2.79 10.00 -14.37
N GLY A 125 2.86 9.86 -15.69
CA GLY A 125 3.22 10.94 -16.62
C GLY A 125 4.69 11.01 -17.00
N TYR A 126 5.53 10.05 -16.61
CA TYR A 126 6.91 10.01 -17.07
C TYR A 126 7.01 9.56 -18.53
N THR A 127 7.98 10.13 -19.26
CA THR A 127 8.26 9.80 -20.67
C THR A 127 9.29 8.67 -20.84
N GLY A 128 9.93 8.24 -19.75
CA GLY A 128 10.89 7.14 -19.77
C GLY A 128 11.27 6.65 -18.38
N ASN A 129 11.78 5.41 -18.30
CA ASN A 129 12.31 4.80 -17.09
C ASN A 129 13.78 4.42 -17.30
N TYR A 130 14.67 5.19 -16.67
CA TYR A 130 16.12 5.02 -16.81
C TYR A 130 16.69 4.12 -15.72
N ALA A 131 17.80 3.44 -16.02
CA ALA A 131 18.55 2.68 -15.03
C ALA A 131 18.93 3.55 -13.81
N LYS A 132 18.93 2.93 -12.64
CA LYS A 132 19.32 3.54 -11.36
C LYS A 132 20.48 2.73 -10.80
N THR A 133 21.49 3.39 -10.25
CA THR A 133 22.60 2.70 -9.56
C THR A 133 22.12 2.33 -8.14
N PRO A 134 21.95 1.05 -7.80
CA PRO A 134 21.56 0.66 -6.45
C PRO A 134 22.73 0.85 -5.48
N TYR A 135 22.43 1.14 -4.21
CA TYR A 135 23.39 1.10 -3.12
C TYR A 135 22.96 0.05 -2.09
N ALA A 136 23.93 -0.54 -1.39
CA ALA A 136 23.65 -1.46 -0.29
C ALA A 136 23.26 -0.65 0.95
N SER A 137 21.99 -0.76 1.36
CA SER A 137 21.51 -0.23 2.64
C SER A 137 21.58 -1.36 3.66
N LEU A 138 22.54 -1.29 4.58
CA LEU A 138 22.81 -2.32 5.57
C LEU A 138 22.63 -1.75 6.98
N LEU A 139 22.27 -2.63 7.92
CA LEU A 139 22.40 -2.32 9.34
C LEU A 139 23.87 -2.42 9.75
N PHE A 140 24.27 -1.59 10.70
CA PHE A 140 25.55 -1.76 11.37
C PHE A 140 25.54 -3.09 12.13
N GLY A 141 26.69 -3.78 12.15
CA GLY A 141 26.91 -4.86 13.10
C GLY A 141 27.07 -4.30 14.52
N ASP A 142 27.14 -5.19 15.50
CA ASP A 142 27.31 -4.82 16.91
C ASP A 142 28.67 -4.13 17.16
N ASP A 143 29.63 -4.35 16.27
CA ASP A 143 30.93 -3.69 16.26
C ASP A 143 31.43 -3.34 14.85
N ALA A 144 32.56 -2.64 14.80
CA ALA A 144 33.18 -2.19 13.55
C ALA A 144 33.68 -3.36 12.68
N GLN A 145 34.08 -4.48 13.29
CA GLN A 145 34.55 -5.66 12.57
C GLN A 145 33.39 -6.35 11.86
N GLN A 146 32.25 -6.51 12.54
CA GLN A 146 31.03 -7.06 11.95
C GLN A 146 30.46 -6.14 10.86
N THR A 147 30.52 -4.83 11.05
CA THR A 147 30.11 -3.87 10.02
C THR A 147 30.96 -3.93 8.75
N LEU A 148 32.26 -4.25 8.90
CA LEU A 148 33.21 -4.30 7.78
C LEU A 148 33.09 -5.60 6.95
N ALA A 149 32.53 -6.67 7.52
CA ALA A 149 32.39 -7.99 6.91
C ALA A 149 31.26 -8.05 5.87
#